data_AF-A0A8C3IVW0-F1
#
_entry.id   AF-A0A8C3IVW0-F1
#
_cell.length_a   1.000
_cell.length_b   1.000
_cell.length_c   1.000
_cell.angle_alpha   90.00
_cell.angle_beta   90.00
_cell.angle_gamma   90.00
#
_symmetry.space_group_name_H-M   'P 1'
#
loop_
_entity.id
_entity.type
_entity.pdbx_description
1 polymer ?
#
loop_
_entity_poly.entity_id
_entity_poly.type
_entity_poly.pdbx_seq_one_letter_code
_entity_poly.pdbx_strand_id
1 'polypeptide(L)'
;MEPPVLAFTLWIFAFLSVPAAGYPNGKVREACSSMMPRHEHSPQPSPEHTISVNETEFRPGDHIKVSLSGPVFEGFFIQARNAENLAGPAVGSFMLAEERISQLLTCGLVKNSAVSHTSKSKKTHVEAYWIAPTDAPEHVQFLATVVEKYKIFWVKIPGPVISQPNAPPLTTPTSITPETLPTSQPVFHLTKSFNASGCGITKFCIRNPPKCDPGTAYCFFLSFKQNNHSVLIEMSGPSEGYIAFALSHDQWMGDDDAYLCINEDHRINVNTAYLSGRIPPVLDSENGLEDISWRLADGLVQCSFRRNLRLPSYKGRFNLDANYYIFLADGEASEGLIHKHHRQPLITNGMYNVTDSPKDVGGSRSPLLLKLHASLMFVAWMTTVSIGVIVARFFKPVWPHSLFGKEIWFQVHRMLMLTTVLLTSVAFILPFIYRGGWSKWAGFHPYLGCTVMALAIFQPLMAGFRPPPHAPRRQVFNWVHWSTGTTARILAVVTMFLGMDLPALNLPDPWDTYTMIGFVAWHVGIDILLEIHSYCLIRKVEVIDEDRIQILQSLTSAEAEGHTFKEIVLTIYICGNIAFLITFLAAIHQL
;
A
#
# COMPACT_ATOMS: atom_id res chain seq x y z
N MET A 1 22.61 18.31 -39.56
CA MET A 1 21.59 17.25 -39.41
C MET A 1 21.67 16.72 -37.99
N GLU A 2 20.83 17.26 -37.12
CA GLU A 2 20.44 16.73 -35.81
C GLU A 2 19.01 17.24 -35.55
N PRO A 3 18.15 16.56 -34.75
CA PRO A 3 18.46 15.43 -33.89
C PRO A 3 17.45 14.25 -33.98
N PRO A 4 17.88 13.03 -34.30
CA PRO A 4 17.10 11.82 -34.01
C PRO A 4 17.15 11.45 -32.51
N VAL A 5 18.05 12.05 -31.72
CA VAL A 5 18.24 11.72 -30.30
C VAL A 5 17.16 12.33 -29.40
N LEU A 6 16.72 13.56 -29.68
CA LEU A 6 15.62 14.21 -28.94
C LEU A 6 14.28 13.52 -29.21
N ALA A 7 14.09 13.07 -30.45
CA ALA A 7 12.94 12.25 -30.83
C ALA A 7 12.98 10.89 -30.12
N PHE A 8 14.14 10.24 -30.03
CA PHE A 8 14.28 8.95 -29.37
C PHE A 8 14.08 9.01 -27.84
N THR A 9 14.55 10.07 -27.18
CA THR A 9 14.31 10.27 -25.74
C THR A 9 12.85 10.62 -25.44
N LEU A 10 12.20 11.46 -26.25
CA LEU A 10 10.76 11.73 -26.14
C LEU A 10 9.91 10.49 -26.45
N TRP A 11 10.35 9.64 -27.37
CA TRP A 11 9.68 8.38 -27.73
C TRP A 11 9.74 7.37 -26.57
N ILE A 12 10.86 7.27 -25.86
CA ILE A 12 10.99 6.40 -24.66
C ILE A 12 10.11 6.92 -23.50
N PHE A 13 10.05 8.24 -23.27
CA PHE A 13 9.16 8.82 -22.25
C PHE A 13 7.67 8.64 -22.58
N ALA A 14 7.29 8.67 -23.87
CA ALA A 14 5.92 8.42 -24.32
C ALA A 14 5.51 6.95 -24.23
N PHE A 15 6.43 5.99 -24.39
CA PHE A 15 6.14 4.56 -24.25
C PHE A 15 6.10 4.07 -22.80
N LEU A 16 6.74 4.77 -21.86
CA LEU A 16 6.69 4.47 -20.42
C LEU A 16 5.50 5.11 -19.70
N SER A 17 4.75 5.97 -20.39
CA SER A 17 3.51 6.59 -19.91
C SER A 17 2.33 6.11 -20.75
N VAL A 18 2.05 4.81 -20.70
CA VAL A 18 0.69 4.34 -20.98
C VAL A 18 -0.10 4.53 -19.69
N PRO A 19 -0.88 5.60 -19.51
CA PRO A 19 -1.93 5.56 -18.51
C PRO A 19 -2.78 4.34 -18.84
N ALA A 20 -2.94 3.43 -17.88
CA ALA A 20 -4.01 2.44 -17.94
C ALA A 20 -5.33 3.22 -17.89
N ALA A 21 -5.77 3.74 -19.04
CA ALA A 21 -7.08 4.30 -19.20
C ALA A 21 -8.05 3.14 -18.95
N GLY A 22 -8.68 3.11 -17.78
CA GLY A 22 -9.87 2.30 -17.57
C GLY A 22 -10.84 2.67 -18.69
N TYR A 23 -11.03 1.75 -19.64
CA TYR A 23 -11.85 2.03 -20.80
C TYR A 23 -13.28 2.34 -20.33
N PRO A 24 -13.97 3.33 -20.93
CA PRO A 24 -15.35 3.68 -20.58
C PRO A 24 -16.38 2.62 -21.02
N ASN A 25 -15.93 1.36 -21.17
CA ASN A 25 -16.73 0.22 -21.59
C ASN A 25 -16.99 -0.69 -20.39
N GLY A 26 -18.18 -1.26 -20.31
CA GLY A 26 -18.59 -2.13 -19.21
C GLY A 26 -18.06 -3.56 -19.31
N LYS A 27 -16.93 -3.83 -19.98
CA LYS A 27 -16.38 -5.21 -20.13
C LYS A 27 -15.66 -5.68 -18.87
N VAL A 28 -16.37 -5.71 -17.74
CA VAL A 28 -15.79 -5.93 -16.41
C VAL A 28 -16.16 -7.31 -15.86
N ARG A 29 -15.58 -8.37 -16.43
CA ARG A 29 -15.82 -9.75 -15.97
C ARG A 29 -15.46 -9.96 -14.50
N GLU A 30 -14.46 -9.22 -14.01
CA GLU A 30 -14.01 -9.30 -12.63
C GLU A 30 -15.02 -8.73 -11.61
N ALA A 31 -16.01 -7.95 -12.06
CA ALA A 31 -17.08 -7.44 -11.20
C ALA A 31 -18.22 -8.44 -11.02
N CYS A 32 -18.23 -9.58 -11.71
CA CYS A 32 -19.35 -10.52 -11.69
C CYS A 32 -19.76 -11.04 -10.31
N SER A 33 -18.80 -11.23 -9.39
CA SER A 33 -19.09 -11.75 -8.04
C SER A 33 -19.53 -10.63 -7.09
N SER A 34 -18.81 -9.52 -7.05
CA SER A 34 -19.08 -8.40 -6.14
C SER A 34 -20.16 -7.45 -6.65
N MET A 35 -20.39 -7.45 -7.97
CA MET A 35 -21.10 -6.40 -8.72
C MET A 35 -20.51 -5.01 -8.52
N MET A 36 -19.28 -4.91 -8.00
CA MET A 36 -18.64 -3.64 -7.67
C MET A 36 -17.82 -3.12 -8.86
N PRO A 37 -18.11 -1.91 -9.37
CA PRO A 37 -17.26 -1.28 -10.35
C PRO A 37 -16.02 -0.79 -9.58
N ARG A 38 -14.83 -1.32 -9.91
CA ARG A 38 -13.57 -1.13 -9.16
C ARG A 38 -13.04 0.32 -9.24
N HIS A 39 -13.80 1.28 -8.75
CA HIS A 39 -13.53 2.71 -8.85
C HIS A 39 -12.81 3.28 -7.62
N GLU A 40 -12.23 2.43 -6.76
CA GLU A 40 -11.48 2.85 -5.55
C GLU A 40 -12.25 3.79 -4.60
N HIS A 41 -13.58 3.75 -4.68
CA HIS A 41 -14.52 4.50 -3.85
C HIS A 41 -15.60 3.57 -3.31
N SER A 42 -16.31 4.00 -2.28
CA SER A 42 -17.43 3.24 -1.69
C SER A 42 -18.75 3.51 -2.41
N PRO A 43 -19.65 2.52 -2.51
CA PRO A 43 -20.98 2.73 -3.06
C PRO A 43 -21.81 3.66 -2.16
N GLN A 44 -22.79 4.33 -2.77
CA GLN A 44 -23.76 5.15 -2.04
C GLN A 44 -24.80 4.25 -1.33
N PRO A 45 -25.26 4.63 -0.12
CA PRO A 45 -26.06 3.76 0.76
C PRO A 45 -27.53 3.60 0.31
N SER A 46 -28.11 4.61 -0.34
CA SER A 46 -29.54 4.63 -0.69
C SER A 46 -29.72 4.60 -2.21
N PRO A 47 -30.26 3.52 -2.81
CA PRO A 47 -30.42 3.41 -4.26
C PRO A 47 -31.47 4.38 -4.79
N GLU A 48 -31.13 5.11 -5.85
CA GLU A 48 -32.06 6.02 -6.55
C GLU A 48 -32.66 5.40 -7.82
N HIS A 49 -32.11 4.26 -8.26
CA HIS A 49 -32.52 3.53 -9.45
C HIS A 49 -33.34 2.31 -9.07
N THR A 50 -34.31 1.96 -9.91
CA THR A 50 -35.23 0.84 -9.68
C THR A 50 -35.14 -0.16 -10.83
N ILE A 51 -35.19 -1.44 -10.49
CA ILE A 51 -35.29 -2.55 -11.45
C ILE A 51 -36.74 -3.02 -11.45
N SER A 52 -37.31 -3.26 -12.63
CA SER A 52 -38.65 -3.83 -12.79
C SER A 52 -38.62 -4.96 -13.82
N VAL A 53 -39.64 -5.83 -13.74
CA VAL A 53 -39.85 -6.94 -14.68
C VAL A 53 -41.27 -6.89 -15.23
N ASN A 54 -41.49 -7.43 -16.42
CA ASN A 54 -42.83 -7.50 -17.01
C ASN A 54 -43.69 -8.64 -16.43
N GLU A 55 -43.05 -9.71 -15.93
CA GLU A 55 -43.69 -10.92 -15.44
C GLU A 55 -43.02 -11.36 -14.14
N THR A 56 -43.84 -11.79 -13.17
CA THR A 56 -43.38 -12.24 -11.85
C THR A 56 -43.30 -13.76 -11.72
N GLU A 57 -43.83 -14.49 -12.71
CA GLU A 57 -43.74 -15.95 -12.80
C GLU A 57 -42.95 -16.33 -14.06
N PHE A 58 -42.20 -17.44 -14.02
CA PHE A 58 -41.44 -17.91 -15.18
C PHE A 58 -41.36 -19.44 -15.23
N ARG A 59 -41.25 -20.00 -16.44
CA ARG A 59 -40.86 -21.39 -16.71
C ARG A 59 -39.48 -21.44 -17.36
N PRO A 60 -38.73 -22.54 -17.23
CA PRO A 60 -37.49 -22.72 -17.97
C PRO A 60 -37.67 -22.47 -19.48
N GLY A 61 -36.82 -21.62 -20.06
CA GLY A 61 -36.90 -21.18 -21.46
C GLY A 61 -37.68 -19.87 -21.69
N ASP A 62 -38.40 -19.36 -20.69
CA ASP A 62 -39.12 -18.08 -20.81
C ASP A 62 -38.16 -16.89 -20.91
N HIS A 63 -38.66 -15.81 -21.54
CA HIS A 63 -37.93 -14.57 -21.77
C HIS A 63 -38.57 -13.43 -20.98
N ILE A 64 -38.00 -13.12 -19.82
CA ILE A 64 -38.50 -12.07 -18.92
C ILE A 64 -37.82 -10.75 -19.27
N LYS A 65 -38.61 -9.71 -19.55
CA LYS A 65 -38.09 -8.37 -19.80
C LYS A 65 -37.71 -7.71 -18.48
N VAL A 66 -36.45 -7.32 -18.34
CA VAL A 66 -35.87 -6.63 -17.19
C VAL A 66 -35.56 -5.19 -17.58
N SER A 67 -36.07 -4.23 -16.84
CA SER A 67 -35.91 -2.80 -17.07
C SER A 67 -35.23 -2.14 -15.87
N LEU A 68 -34.24 -1.29 -16.12
CA LEU A 68 -33.57 -0.47 -15.11
C LEU A 68 -33.80 1.00 -15.44
N SER A 69 -34.41 1.73 -14.51
CA SER A 69 -34.81 3.12 -14.67
C SER A 69 -34.46 3.98 -13.46
N GLY A 70 -34.16 5.27 -13.66
CA GLY A 70 -33.92 6.23 -12.57
C GLY A 70 -33.28 7.53 -13.06
N PRO A 71 -32.65 8.31 -12.15
CA PRO A 71 -31.83 9.47 -12.49
C PRO A 71 -30.73 9.14 -13.50
N VAL A 72 -30.17 10.15 -14.16
CA VAL A 72 -29.18 9.94 -15.24
C VAL A 72 -27.97 9.14 -14.77
N PHE A 73 -27.56 8.11 -15.51
CA PHE A 73 -26.37 7.29 -15.22
C PHE A 73 -25.49 7.06 -16.46
N GLU A 74 -24.19 6.82 -16.26
CA GLU A 74 -23.22 6.57 -17.32
C GLU A 74 -22.98 5.06 -17.53
N GLY A 75 -22.96 4.29 -16.44
CA GLY A 75 -22.69 2.85 -16.45
C GLY A 75 -23.74 2.04 -15.72
N PHE A 76 -23.94 0.80 -16.16
CA PHE A 76 -24.76 -0.18 -15.47
C PHE A 76 -24.20 -1.61 -15.63
N PHE A 77 -24.63 -2.49 -14.74
CA PHE A 77 -24.38 -3.93 -14.76
C PHE A 77 -25.58 -4.66 -14.11
N ILE A 78 -26.21 -5.59 -14.81
CA ILE A 78 -27.40 -6.35 -14.34
C ILE A 78 -27.09 -7.84 -14.38
N GLN A 79 -27.52 -8.56 -13.34
CA GLN A 79 -27.35 -9.99 -13.19
C GLN A 79 -28.54 -10.60 -12.42
N ALA A 80 -28.89 -11.85 -12.68
CA ALA A 80 -29.87 -12.61 -11.91
C ALA A 80 -29.18 -13.65 -11.01
N ARG A 81 -29.69 -13.87 -9.81
CA ARG A 81 -29.17 -14.85 -8.83
C ARG A 81 -30.33 -15.62 -8.19
N ASN A 82 -30.02 -16.75 -7.56
CA ASN A 82 -30.98 -17.47 -6.72
C ASN A 82 -31.40 -16.55 -5.55
N ALA A 83 -32.71 -16.31 -5.38
CA ALA A 83 -33.22 -15.43 -4.34
C ALA A 83 -32.90 -15.95 -2.92
N GLU A 84 -32.72 -17.26 -2.74
CA GLU A 84 -32.33 -17.88 -1.48
C GLU A 84 -30.82 -17.77 -1.19
N ASN A 85 -30.01 -17.51 -2.21
CA ASN A 85 -28.56 -17.34 -2.08
C ASN A 85 -28.04 -16.30 -3.06
N LEU A 86 -28.19 -15.02 -2.70
CA LEU A 86 -27.70 -13.89 -3.48
C LEU A 86 -26.17 -13.81 -3.54
N ALA A 87 -25.43 -14.58 -2.75
CA ALA A 87 -23.97 -14.71 -2.86
C ALA A 87 -23.54 -15.77 -3.90
N GLY A 88 -24.48 -16.58 -4.38
CA GLY A 88 -24.27 -17.65 -5.34
C GLY A 88 -23.94 -17.17 -6.77
N PRO A 89 -23.70 -18.13 -7.69
CA PRO A 89 -23.39 -17.83 -9.08
C PRO A 89 -24.58 -17.18 -9.81
N ALA A 90 -24.28 -16.58 -10.97
CA ALA A 90 -25.29 -16.04 -11.86
C ALA A 90 -26.24 -17.14 -12.36
N VAL A 91 -27.53 -16.82 -12.44
CA VAL A 91 -28.58 -17.74 -12.91
C VAL A 91 -29.11 -17.26 -14.25
N GLY A 92 -29.15 -18.16 -15.23
CA GLY A 92 -29.67 -17.88 -16.57
C GLY A 92 -28.75 -17.03 -17.45
N SER A 93 -29.30 -16.61 -18.58
CA SER A 93 -28.58 -15.83 -19.60
C SER A 93 -29.40 -14.66 -20.09
N PHE A 94 -28.76 -13.59 -20.54
CA PHE A 94 -29.40 -12.40 -21.07
C PHE A 94 -29.31 -12.34 -22.60
N MET A 95 -30.31 -11.70 -23.19
CA MET A 95 -30.37 -11.24 -24.57
C MET A 95 -30.55 -9.72 -24.57
N LEU A 96 -29.86 -9.02 -25.49
CA LEU A 96 -29.86 -7.57 -25.54
C LEU A 96 -31.16 -7.04 -26.15
N ALA A 97 -31.78 -6.04 -25.52
CA ALA A 97 -32.83 -5.26 -26.17
C ALA A 97 -32.23 -4.20 -27.13
N GLU A 98 -31.09 -3.60 -26.76
CA GLU A 98 -30.39 -2.59 -27.56
C GLU A 98 -28.87 -2.81 -27.61
N GLU A 99 -28.35 -3.32 -28.73
CA GLU A 99 -26.92 -3.61 -28.91
C GLU A 99 -26.01 -2.36 -28.94
N ARG A 100 -26.58 -1.18 -29.20
CA ARG A 100 -25.79 0.06 -29.30
C ARG A 100 -25.29 0.53 -27.92
N ILE A 101 -26.08 0.32 -26.89
CA ILE A 101 -25.81 0.84 -25.53
C ILE A 101 -25.47 -0.26 -24.52
N SER A 102 -25.75 -1.51 -24.86
CA SER A 102 -25.64 -2.67 -23.99
C SER A 102 -24.79 -3.79 -24.62
N GLN A 103 -24.12 -4.58 -23.80
CA GLN A 103 -23.32 -5.74 -24.20
C GLN A 103 -23.46 -6.87 -23.18
N LEU A 104 -23.26 -8.10 -23.64
CA LEU A 104 -23.35 -9.30 -22.80
C LEU A 104 -21.99 -9.63 -22.19
N LEU A 105 -22.03 -10.19 -20.98
CA LEU A 105 -20.87 -10.63 -20.21
C LEU A 105 -21.05 -12.08 -19.76
N THR A 106 -19.93 -12.79 -19.65
CA THR A 106 -19.88 -14.17 -19.13
C THR A 106 -19.32 -14.15 -17.72
N CYS A 107 -20.16 -14.42 -16.72
CA CYS A 107 -19.77 -14.52 -15.33
C CYS A 107 -19.59 -15.98 -14.92
N GLY A 108 -18.41 -16.32 -14.40
CA GLY A 108 -18.07 -17.70 -14.10
C GLY A 108 -18.12 -18.58 -15.35
N LEU A 109 -18.89 -19.67 -15.27
CA LEU A 109 -19.09 -20.65 -16.33
C LEU A 109 -20.35 -20.39 -17.18
N VAL A 110 -21.20 -19.45 -16.78
CA VAL A 110 -22.49 -19.18 -17.44
C VAL A 110 -22.30 -18.11 -18.53
N LYS A 111 -22.50 -18.50 -19.79
CA LYS A 111 -22.40 -17.57 -20.94
C LYS A 111 -23.55 -16.56 -20.90
N ASN A 112 -23.23 -15.32 -21.27
CA ASN A 112 -24.20 -14.22 -21.34
C ASN A 112 -24.98 -13.98 -20.04
N SER A 113 -24.43 -14.37 -18.89
CA SER A 113 -25.11 -14.35 -17.59
C SER A 113 -25.29 -12.94 -16.98
N ALA A 114 -24.79 -11.90 -17.63
CA ALA A 114 -24.94 -10.52 -17.20
C ALA A 114 -24.95 -9.57 -18.42
N VAL A 115 -25.53 -8.38 -18.23
CA VAL A 115 -25.56 -7.31 -19.23
C VAL A 115 -24.96 -6.04 -18.65
N SER A 116 -24.18 -5.31 -19.46
CA SER A 116 -23.55 -4.05 -19.06
C SER A 116 -23.51 -3.04 -20.20
N HIS A 117 -23.10 -1.81 -19.91
CA HIS A 117 -23.00 -0.73 -20.89
C HIS A 117 -21.82 -0.90 -21.88
N THR A 118 -21.97 -0.43 -23.11
CA THR A 118 -20.89 -0.38 -24.12
C THR A 118 -20.04 0.89 -24.02
N SER A 119 -20.63 1.99 -23.52
CA SER A 119 -20.00 3.31 -23.41
C SER A 119 -20.57 4.13 -22.25
N LYS A 120 -19.84 5.18 -21.83
CA LYS A 120 -20.25 6.18 -20.83
C LYS A 120 -21.32 7.18 -21.30
N SER A 121 -22.05 6.90 -22.38
CA SER A 121 -23.17 7.75 -22.80
C SER A 121 -24.18 7.86 -21.66
N LYS A 122 -24.76 9.05 -21.46
CA LYS A 122 -25.76 9.26 -20.41
C LYS A 122 -27.04 8.52 -20.76
N LYS A 123 -27.63 7.83 -19.78
CA LYS A 123 -28.84 6.99 -19.90
C LYS A 123 -29.75 7.29 -18.73
N THR A 124 -31.05 7.08 -18.90
CA THR A 124 -32.06 7.12 -17.81
C THR A 124 -32.85 5.81 -17.72
N HIS A 125 -32.78 4.99 -18.76
CA HIS A 125 -33.51 3.74 -18.93
C HIS A 125 -32.67 2.75 -19.75
N VAL A 126 -32.66 1.48 -19.36
CA VAL A 126 -32.09 0.38 -20.15
C VAL A 126 -32.93 -0.88 -19.98
N GLU A 127 -32.96 -1.71 -21.03
CA GLU A 127 -33.74 -2.96 -21.04
C GLU A 127 -32.88 -4.14 -21.50
N ALA A 128 -33.19 -5.33 -20.98
CA ALA A 128 -32.64 -6.59 -21.41
C ALA A 128 -33.67 -7.72 -21.21
N TYR A 129 -33.51 -8.82 -21.94
CA TYR A 129 -34.34 -10.01 -21.76
C TYR A 129 -33.54 -11.07 -21.02
N TRP A 130 -34.05 -11.56 -19.89
CA TRP A 130 -33.49 -12.68 -19.15
C TRP A 130 -34.14 -13.99 -19.60
N ILE A 131 -33.32 -15.00 -19.86
CA ILE A 131 -33.70 -16.33 -20.33
C ILE A 131 -33.54 -17.30 -19.17
N ALA A 132 -34.65 -17.90 -18.75
CA ALA A 132 -34.65 -18.87 -17.66
C ALA A 132 -33.92 -20.16 -18.08
N PRO A 133 -32.92 -20.64 -17.31
CA PRO A 133 -32.20 -21.86 -17.66
C PRO A 133 -33.02 -23.11 -17.35
N THR A 134 -32.63 -24.26 -17.90
CA THR A 134 -33.33 -25.55 -17.68
C THR A 134 -33.28 -26.02 -16.22
N ASP A 135 -32.23 -25.66 -15.50
CA ASP A 135 -31.97 -25.96 -14.09
C ASP A 135 -32.25 -24.75 -13.19
N ALA A 136 -33.20 -23.89 -13.57
CA ALA A 136 -33.54 -22.70 -12.80
C ALA A 136 -33.99 -23.05 -11.37
N PRO A 137 -33.57 -22.27 -10.36
CA PRO A 137 -34.10 -22.38 -9.00
C PRO A 137 -35.59 -21.96 -8.96
N GLU A 138 -36.27 -22.27 -7.86
CA GLU A 138 -37.69 -21.91 -7.69
C GLU A 138 -37.90 -20.39 -7.62
N HIS A 139 -36.92 -19.66 -7.09
CA HIS A 139 -36.96 -18.20 -6.92
C HIS A 139 -35.70 -17.53 -7.48
N VAL A 140 -35.88 -16.51 -8.31
CA VAL A 140 -34.79 -15.74 -8.92
C VAL A 140 -34.96 -14.26 -8.57
N GLN A 141 -33.87 -13.61 -8.18
CA GLN A 141 -33.85 -12.17 -7.94
C GLN A 141 -32.87 -11.47 -8.88
N PHE A 142 -33.31 -10.36 -9.46
CA PHE A 142 -32.47 -9.48 -10.27
C PHE A 142 -31.73 -8.47 -9.41
N LEU A 143 -30.46 -8.25 -9.72
CA LEU A 143 -29.62 -7.26 -9.07
C LEU A 143 -29.05 -6.32 -10.12
N ALA A 144 -28.87 -5.05 -9.76
CA ALA A 144 -28.18 -4.07 -10.59
C ALA A 144 -27.11 -3.29 -9.84
N THR A 145 -26.13 -2.84 -10.60
CA THR A 145 -25.15 -1.83 -10.21
C THR A 145 -25.27 -0.67 -11.18
N VAL A 146 -25.30 0.54 -10.65
CA VAL A 146 -25.44 1.77 -11.43
C VAL A 146 -24.31 2.72 -11.10
N VAL A 147 -23.69 3.29 -12.13
CA VAL A 147 -22.62 4.29 -12.01
C VAL A 147 -23.12 5.59 -12.61
N GLU A 148 -23.35 6.60 -11.77
CA GLU A 148 -23.65 7.95 -12.23
C GLU A 148 -22.38 8.67 -12.67
N LYS A 149 -21.34 8.61 -11.85
CA LYS A 149 -20.00 9.15 -12.11
C LYS A 149 -18.95 8.20 -11.55
N TYR A 150 -17.69 8.37 -11.93
CA TYR A 150 -16.57 7.55 -11.42
C TYR A 150 -16.60 7.35 -9.89
N LYS A 151 -16.95 8.39 -9.11
CA LYS A 151 -17.00 8.32 -7.64
C LYS A 151 -18.40 8.08 -7.05
N ILE A 152 -19.45 8.09 -7.87
CA ILE A 152 -20.85 8.05 -7.42
C ILE A 152 -21.53 6.87 -8.11
N PHE A 153 -21.75 5.80 -7.34
CA PHE A 153 -22.33 4.57 -7.84
C PHE A 153 -23.03 3.79 -6.72
N TRP A 154 -23.90 2.87 -7.09
CA TRP A 154 -24.65 1.97 -6.22
C TRP A 154 -24.43 0.53 -6.68
N VAL A 155 -24.33 -0.39 -5.75
CA VAL A 155 -24.09 -1.82 -6.04
C VAL A 155 -25.20 -2.67 -5.46
N LYS A 156 -25.48 -3.81 -6.10
CA LYS A 156 -26.47 -4.80 -5.62
C LYS A 156 -27.83 -4.20 -5.27
N ILE A 157 -28.30 -3.24 -6.07
CA ILE A 157 -29.67 -2.71 -5.97
C ILE A 157 -30.63 -3.89 -6.13
N PRO A 158 -31.49 -4.19 -5.14
CA PRO A 158 -32.37 -5.34 -5.20
C PRO A 158 -33.54 -5.04 -6.15
N GLY A 159 -33.73 -5.91 -7.14
CA GLY A 159 -34.90 -5.94 -8.01
C GLY A 159 -35.98 -6.90 -7.51
N PRO A 160 -37.08 -7.03 -8.28
CA PRO A 160 -38.17 -7.94 -7.96
C PRO A 160 -37.70 -9.40 -7.96
N VAL A 161 -38.31 -10.19 -7.09
CA VAL A 161 -38.18 -11.66 -7.08
C VAL A 161 -39.25 -12.23 -8.01
N ILE A 162 -38.85 -13.17 -8.87
CA ILE A 162 -39.75 -13.94 -9.73
C ILE A 162 -39.68 -15.42 -9.36
N SER A 163 -40.76 -16.16 -9.58
CA SER A 163 -40.86 -17.57 -9.15
C SER A 163 -41.38 -18.51 -10.22
N GLN A 164 -41.14 -19.80 -10.06
CA GLN A 164 -41.77 -20.82 -10.91
C GLN A 164 -43.23 -21.07 -10.51
N PRO A 165 -44.10 -21.50 -11.45
CA PRO A 165 -45.47 -21.87 -11.13
C PRO A 165 -45.54 -22.95 -10.05
N ASN A 166 -46.31 -22.68 -8.99
CA ASN A 166 -46.46 -23.53 -7.79
C ASN A 166 -45.23 -23.60 -6.86
N ALA A 167 -44.25 -22.70 -7.01
CA ALA A 167 -43.23 -22.55 -5.98
C ALA A 167 -43.88 -22.16 -4.63
N PRO A 168 -43.40 -22.70 -3.49
CA PRO A 168 -43.80 -22.22 -2.18
C PRO A 168 -43.54 -20.71 -2.09
N PRO A 169 -44.30 -19.94 -1.30
CA PRO A 169 -43.94 -18.54 -1.06
C PRO A 169 -42.50 -18.48 -0.56
N LEU A 170 -41.66 -17.64 -1.17
CA LEU A 170 -40.33 -17.36 -0.65
C LEU A 170 -40.51 -16.98 0.82
N THR A 171 -40.05 -17.84 1.73
CA THR A 171 -39.89 -17.48 3.13
C THR A 171 -38.81 -16.42 3.17
N THR A 172 -39.21 -15.18 2.93
CA THR A 172 -38.44 -14.02 3.31
C THR A 172 -38.09 -14.26 4.78
N PRO A 173 -36.81 -14.19 5.19
CA PRO A 173 -36.51 -13.82 6.55
C PRO A 173 -37.08 -12.41 6.69
N THR A 174 -38.36 -12.33 7.04
CA THR A 174 -39.00 -11.10 7.48
C THR A 174 -38.10 -10.58 8.58
N SER A 175 -37.54 -9.40 8.35
CA SER A 175 -36.83 -8.54 9.30
C SER A 175 -36.61 -9.22 10.65
N ILE A 176 -35.38 -9.67 10.89
CA ILE A 176 -34.93 -10.26 12.15
C ILE A 176 -35.21 -9.23 13.27
N THR A 177 -36.42 -9.24 13.81
CA THR A 177 -36.62 -8.95 15.22
C THR A 177 -35.91 -10.11 15.91
N PRO A 178 -34.95 -9.85 16.81
CA PRO A 178 -34.03 -10.87 17.28
C PRO A 178 -34.78 -11.87 18.17
N GLU A 179 -35.36 -12.89 17.55
CA GLU A 179 -35.70 -14.12 18.24
C GLU A 179 -34.43 -14.95 18.30
N THR A 180 -33.74 -14.74 19.41
CA THR A 180 -32.76 -15.62 20.01
C THR A 180 -33.11 -17.09 19.79
N LEU A 181 -32.45 -17.73 18.82
CA LEU A 181 -32.10 -19.13 18.97
C LEU A 181 -30.93 -19.16 19.97
N PRO A 182 -31.07 -19.77 21.15
CA PRO A 182 -30.00 -19.80 22.12
C PRO A 182 -28.94 -20.78 21.63
N THR A 183 -27.96 -20.28 20.89
CA THR A 183 -26.62 -20.86 20.95
C THR A 183 -26.11 -20.53 22.35
N SER A 184 -26.29 -21.47 23.27
CA SER A 184 -25.92 -21.34 24.67
C SER A 184 -24.39 -21.28 24.82
N GLN A 185 -23.82 -20.11 24.56
CA GLN A 185 -22.64 -19.66 25.25
C GLN A 185 -22.95 -18.28 25.83
N PRO A 186 -22.84 -18.10 27.16
CA PRO A 186 -23.09 -16.80 27.77
C PRO A 186 -22.00 -15.83 27.32
N VAL A 187 -22.31 -14.96 26.36
CA VAL A 187 -21.42 -13.88 25.94
C VAL A 187 -21.50 -12.79 27.02
N PHE A 188 -20.46 -12.66 27.82
CA PHE A 188 -20.42 -11.70 28.92
C PHE A 188 -19.82 -10.36 28.46
N HIS A 189 -20.46 -9.26 28.83
CA HIS A 189 -19.89 -7.92 28.65
C HIS A 189 -18.79 -7.70 29.69
N LEU A 190 -17.57 -7.40 29.25
CA LEU A 190 -16.45 -7.07 30.13
C LEU A 190 -16.73 -5.71 30.81
N THR A 191 -16.64 -5.69 32.15
CA THR A 191 -16.86 -4.47 32.96
C THR A 191 -15.57 -3.71 33.27
N LYS A 192 -14.41 -4.38 33.14
CA LYS A 192 -13.08 -3.81 33.38
C LYS A 192 -12.23 -3.92 32.14
N SER A 193 -11.41 -2.91 31.93
CA SER A 193 -10.36 -2.93 30.90
C SER A 193 -9.28 -3.96 31.26
N PHE A 194 -8.62 -4.52 30.24
CA PHE A 194 -7.43 -5.35 30.45
C PHE A 194 -6.28 -4.51 31.02
N ASN A 195 -5.32 -5.19 31.65
CA ASN A 195 -4.09 -4.59 32.13
C ASN A 195 -2.89 -5.50 31.79
N ALA A 196 -1.69 -4.94 31.81
CA ALA A 196 -0.47 -5.68 31.50
C ALA A 196 0.08 -6.53 32.67
N SER A 197 -0.69 -6.72 33.74
CA SER A 197 -0.21 -7.44 34.93
C SER A 197 -0.01 -8.92 34.61
N GLY A 198 1.18 -9.42 34.93
CA GLY A 198 1.54 -10.82 34.67
C GLY A 198 2.11 -11.07 33.27
N CYS A 199 2.24 -10.07 32.40
CA CYS A 199 2.97 -10.21 31.14
C CYS A 199 4.44 -10.60 31.41
N GLY A 200 4.90 -11.67 30.76
CA GLY A 200 6.24 -12.23 30.95
C GLY A 200 6.43 -13.03 32.25
N ILE A 201 5.38 -13.18 33.06
CA ILE A 201 5.44 -13.94 34.33
C ILE A 201 4.40 -15.06 34.32
N THR A 202 3.13 -14.72 34.12
CA THR A 202 1.99 -15.65 34.11
C THR A 202 1.26 -15.67 32.76
N LYS A 203 1.50 -14.69 31.89
CA LYS A 203 0.93 -14.57 30.55
C LYS A 203 2.02 -14.29 29.53
N PHE A 204 1.95 -14.94 28.36
CA PHE A 204 2.71 -14.50 27.19
C PHE A 204 1.98 -13.29 26.59
N CYS A 205 2.70 -12.19 26.34
CA CYS A 205 2.11 -10.94 25.84
C CYS A 205 2.86 -10.43 24.62
N ILE A 206 2.10 -9.83 23.71
CA ILE A 206 2.60 -9.04 22.58
C ILE A 206 2.07 -7.63 22.75
N ARG A 207 2.95 -6.64 22.77
CA ARG A 207 2.59 -5.24 23.02
C ARG A 207 3.24 -4.31 22.00
N ASN A 208 2.43 -3.42 21.45
CA ASN A 208 2.90 -2.37 20.55
C ASN A 208 2.18 -1.03 20.84
N PRO A 209 2.90 0.03 21.25
CA PRO A 209 4.35 0.09 21.50
C PRO A 209 4.83 -0.84 22.63
N PRO A 210 6.13 -1.19 22.68
CA PRO A 210 6.65 -2.00 23.77
C PRO A 210 6.33 -1.38 25.13
N LYS A 211 5.90 -2.21 26.07
CA LYS A 211 5.54 -1.78 27.44
C LYS A 211 4.29 -0.89 27.58
N CYS A 212 3.47 -0.73 26.53
CA CYS A 212 2.20 0.00 26.63
C CYS A 212 1.19 -0.70 27.56
N ASP A 213 0.26 0.07 28.14
CA ASP A 213 -0.86 -0.45 28.93
C ASP A 213 -2.10 -0.68 28.04
N PRO A 214 -2.68 -1.90 28.04
CA PRO A 214 -3.78 -2.26 27.14
C PRO A 214 -5.11 -1.55 27.41
N GLY A 215 -5.21 -0.79 28.51
CA GLY A 215 -6.34 0.07 28.79
C GLY A 215 -6.27 1.45 28.13
N THR A 216 -5.19 1.75 27.40
CA THR A 216 -5.02 3.02 26.70
C THR A 216 -5.27 2.88 25.20
N ALA A 217 -5.88 3.91 24.58
CA ALA A 217 -6.27 3.94 23.17
C ALA A 217 -5.12 3.90 22.13
N TYR A 218 -3.86 3.73 22.55
CA TYR A 218 -2.72 3.61 21.64
C TYR A 218 -1.99 2.27 21.78
N CYS A 219 -2.44 1.39 22.67
CA CYS A 219 -1.80 0.11 22.93
C CYS A 219 -2.48 -1.00 22.13
N PHE A 220 -1.74 -1.63 21.23
CA PHE A 220 -2.16 -2.86 20.60
C PHE A 220 -1.60 -4.05 21.37
N PHE A 221 -2.51 -4.87 21.90
CA PHE A 221 -2.22 -5.88 22.91
C PHE A 221 -2.83 -7.22 22.54
N LEU A 222 -2.06 -8.28 22.75
CA LEU A 222 -2.51 -9.67 22.70
C LEU A 222 -1.83 -10.43 23.83
N SER A 223 -2.58 -11.24 24.57
CA SER A 223 -2.00 -12.12 25.58
C SER A 223 -2.59 -13.52 25.57
N PHE A 224 -1.76 -14.46 25.99
CA PHE A 224 -2.06 -15.88 26.11
C PHE A 224 -1.75 -16.31 27.54
N LYS A 225 -2.76 -16.80 28.25
CA LYS A 225 -2.62 -17.38 29.59
C LYS A 225 -3.04 -18.84 29.54
N GLN A 226 -2.08 -19.74 29.66
CA GLN A 226 -2.35 -21.17 29.67
C GLN A 226 -3.03 -21.61 30.98
N ASN A 227 -4.10 -22.39 30.84
CA ASN A 227 -4.83 -23.06 31.91
C ASN A 227 -5.00 -24.54 31.54
N ASN A 228 -4.10 -25.40 32.03
CA ASN A 228 -4.08 -26.85 31.74
C ASN A 228 -4.14 -27.15 30.22
N HIS A 229 -5.33 -27.53 29.72
CA HIS A 229 -5.58 -27.94 28.32
C HIS A 229 -6.17 -26.81 27.44
N SER A 230 -6.29 -25.60 27.98
CA SER A 230 -6.87 -24.45 27.30
C SER A 230 -5.99 -23.21 27.48
N VAL A 231 -6.19 -22.22 26.63
CA VAL A 231 -5.52 -20.92 26.70
C VAL A 231 -6.59 -19.84 26.71
N LEU A 232 -6.51 -18.96 27.70
CA LEU A 232 -7.28 -17.73 27.74
C LEU A 232 -6.54 -16.69 26.90
N ILE A 233 -7.22 -16.17 25.89
CA ILE A 233 -6.68 -15.21 24.93
C ILE A 233 -7.39 -13.88 25.14
N GLU A 234 -6.62 -12.81 25.35
CA GLU A 234 -7.14 -11.45 25.53
C GLU A 234 -6.49 -10.56 24.46
N MET A 235 -7.29 -9.78 23.72
CA MET A 235 -6.79 -8.81 22.75
C MET A 235 -7.46 -7.44 22.91
N SER A 236 -6.69 -6.38 22.70
CA SER A 236 -7.14 -4.99 22.81
C SER A 236 -6.47 -4.14 21.73
N GLY A 237 -7.20 -3.24 21.09
CA GLY A 237 -6.63 -2.31 20.12
C GLY A 237 -7.54 -1.15 19.76
N PRO A 238 -6.97 -0.04 19.26
CA PRO A 238 -7.74 1.08 18.75
C PRO A 238 -8.24 0.78 17.34
N SER A 239 -9.53 0.47 17.24
CA SER A 239 -10.18 0.19 15.96
C SER A 239 -11.68 0.48 16.08
N GLU A 240 -12.26 1.07 15.04
CA GLU A 240 -13.70 1.24 14.92
C GLU A 240 -14.36 0.07 14.18
N GLY A 241 -13.57 -0.76 13.47
CA GLY A 241 -14.03 -1.86 12.64
C GLY A 241 -13.72 -3.23 13.22
N TYR A 242 -12.49 -3.70 13.08
CA TYR A 242 -12.07 -4.98 13.64
C TYR A 242 -10.66 -4.94 14.20
N ILE A 243 -10.37 -5.86 15.11
CA ILE A 243 -9.02 -6.27 15.48
C ILE A 243 -8.89 -7.77 15.24
N ALA A 244 -7.72 -8.21 14.83
CA ALA A 244 -7.45 -9.61 14.53
C ALA A 244 -6.03 -10.00 14.91
N PHE A 245 -5.83 -11.27 15.22
CA PHE A 245 -4.51 -11.88 15.18
C PHE A 245 -4.51 -13.15 14.35
N ALA A 246 -3.35 -13.53 13.85
CA ALA A 246 -3.16 -14.79 13.14
C ALA A 246 -1.86 -15.48 13.56
N LEU A 247 -1.88 -16.81 13.52
CA LEU A 247 -0.71 -17.67 13.68
C LEU A 247 -0.23 -18.09 12.31
N SER A 248 1.06 -17.90 12.03
CA SER A 248 1.65 -18.18 10.73
C SER A 248 2.97 -18.94 10.85
N HIS A 249 3.28 -19.75 9.85
CA HIS A 249 4.57 -20.42 9.72
C HIS A 249 5.66 -19.54 9.12
N ASP A 250 5.31 -18.41 8.51
CA ASP A 250 6.25 -17.47 7.92
C ASP A 250 5.87 -16.00 8.24
N GLN A 251 6.57 -15.05 7.63
CA GLN A 251 6.28 -13.62 7.78
C GLN A 251 5.39 -13.08 6.66
N TRP A 252 4.63 -13.95 5.99
CA TRP A 252 3.83 -13.61 4.83
C TRP A 252 2.37 -14.05 4.97
N MET A 253 1.48 -13.06 5.06
CA MET A 253 0.04 -13.31 5.14
C MET A 253 -0.47 -14.17 3.97
N GLY A 254 -1.10 -15.30 4.29
CA GLY A 254 -1.82 -16.11 3.32
C GLY A 254 -1.99 -17.61 3.59
N ASP A 255 -1.37 -18.19 4.61
CA ASP A 255 -1.64 -19.58 5.05
C ASP A 255 -1.66 -19.60 6.57
N ASP A 256 -2.65 -18.92 7.14
CA ASP A 256 -2.64 -18.53 8.55
C ASP A 256 -3.95 -18.87 9.26
N ASP A 257 -3.82 -19.28 10.53
CA ASP A 257 -4.94 -19.49 11.47
C ASP A 257 -5.28 -18.17 12.16
N ALA A 258 -6.41 -17.55 11.79
CA ALA A 258 -6.80 -16.21 12.23
C ALA A 258 -8.00 -16.18 13.18
N TYR A 259 -8.00 -15.19 14.07
CA TYR A 259 -9.04 -14.91 15.06
C TYR A 259 -9.38 -13.43 14.99
N LEU A 260 -10.67 -13.12 14.85
CA LEU A 260 -11.14 -11.77 14.53
C LEU A 260 -12.21 -11.34 15.53
N CYS A 261 -12.08 -10.11 15.98
CA CYS A 261 -13.10 -9.38 16.71
C CYS A 261 -13.64 -8.27 15.84
N ILE A 262 -14.87 -8.44 15.38
CA ILE A 262 -15.51 -7.59 14.40
C ILE A 262 -16.59 -6.79 15.11
N ASN A 263 -16.56 -5.47 14.96
CA ASN A 263 -17.61 -4.57 15.41
C ASN A 263 -18.71 -4.50 14.36
N GLU A 264 -19.85 -5.11 14.66
CA GLU A 264 -21.07 -5.06 13.85
C GLU A 264 -22.13 -4.30 14.66
N ASP A 265 -22.44 -3.07 14.28
CA ASP A 265 -23.47 -2.23 14.91
C ASP A 265 -23.31 -2.09 16.45
N HIS A 266 -22.10 -1.77 16.91
CA HIS A 266 -21.72 -1.65 18.33
C HIS A 266 -21.79 -2.95 19.15
N ARG A 267 -21.87 -4.09 18.46
CA ARG A 267 -21.77 -5.42 19.06
C ARG A 267 -20.55 -6.13 18.49
N ILE A 268 -19.69 -6.63 19.37
CA ILE A 268 -18.52 -7.39 18.93
C ILE A 268 -18.89 -8.84 18.68
N ASN A 269 -18.57 -9.32 17.48
CA ASN A 269 -18.64 -10.72 17.11
C ASN A 269 -17.21 -11.31 17.04
N VAL A 270 -16.99 -12.44 17.72
CA VAL A 270 -15.69 -13.11 17.74
C VAL A 270 -15.75 -14.32 16.84
N ASN A 271 -14.99 -14.28 15.75
CA ASN A 271 -15.00 -15.30 14.72
C ASN A 271 -13.60 -15.87 14.50
N THR A 272 -13.57 -17.15 14.14
CA THR A 272 -12.35 -17.82 13.68
C THR A 272 -12.35 -17.83 12.15
N ALA A 273 -11.19 -17.62 11.53
CA ALA A 273 -11.03 -17.63 10.08
C ALA A 273 -9.74 -18.33 9.64
N TYR A 274 -9.71 -18.79 8.40
CA TYR A 274 -8.49 -19.27 7.77
C TYR A 274 -8.14 -18.35 6.60
N LEU A 275 -6.89 -17.89 6.56
CA LEU A 275 -6.40 -16.98 5.53
C LEU A 275 -5.80 -17.80 4.39
N SER A 276 -6.32 -17.62 3.17
CA SER A 276 -5.86 -18.28 1.94
C SER A 276 -5.38 -17.23 0.92
N GLY A 277 -4.22 -16.66 1.18
CA GLY A 277 -3.62 -15.55 0.46
C GLY A 277 -4.07 -14.19 1.00
N ARG A 278 -3.99 -13.17 0.13
CA ARG A 278 -4.31 -11.77 0.44
C ARG A 278 -5.70 -11.39 -0.07
N ILE A 279 -6.68 -12.21 0.29
CA ILE A 279 -8.10 -12.04 -0.02
C ILE A 279 -8.88 -11.89 1.29
N PRO A 280 -10.14 -11.44 1.26
CA PRO A 280 -10.96 -11.40 2.45
C PRO A 280 -10.99 -12.75 3.19
N PRO A 281 -10.92 -12.76 4.53
CA PRO A 281 -10.88 -13.98 5.33
C PRO A 281 -12.15 -14.81 5.13
N VAL A 282 -12.00 -16.13 5.09
CA VAL A 282 -13.14 -17.07 5.12
C VAL A 282 -13.43 -17.38 6.59
N LEU A 283 -14.57 -16.87 7.09
CA LEU A 283 -15.01 -17.10 8.47
C LEU A 283 -15.58 -18.53 8.61
N ASP A 284 -15.31 -19.18 9.75
CA ASP A 284 -15.92 -20.47 10.08
C ASP A 284 -17.40 -20.31 10.45
N SER A 285 -18.22 -21.30 10.11
CA SER A 285 -19.62 -21.37 10.53
C SER A 285 -19.79 -21.77 12.00
N GLU A 286 -18.83 -22.51 12.56
CA GLU A 286 -18.77 -22.87 13.98
C GLU A 286 -17.36 -22.58 14.49
N ASN A 287 -17.27 -21.91 15.63
CA ASN A 287 -15.98 -21.63 16.26
C ASN A 287 -15.78 -22.53 17.49
N GLY A 288 -14.60 -23.13 17.63
CA GLY A 288 -14.22 -23.96 18.78
C GLY A 288 -13.81 -23.12 20.00
N LEU A 289 -14.41 -21.95 20.16
CA LEU A 289 -14.10 -20.99 21.22
C LEU A 289 -15.12 -21.12 22.36
N GLU A 290 -14.68 -20.84 23.57
CA GLU A 290 -15.47 -20.89 24.80
C GLU A 290 -15.29 -19.57 25.58
N ASP A 291 -16.15 -19.29 26.57
CA ASP A 291 -16.02 -18.13 27.47
C ASP A 291 -15.81 -16.77 26.75
N ILE A 292 -16.51 -16.56 25.63
CA ILE A 292 -16.37 -15.34 24.82
C ILE A 292 -16.91 -14.14 25.59
N SER A 293 -16.13 -13.08 25.63
CA SER A 293 -16.46 -11.82 26.28
C SER A 293 -15.82 -10.65 25.55
N TRP A 294 -16.45 -9.49 25.59
CA TRP A 294 -15.96 -8.30 24.87
C TRP A 294 -16.34 -6.99 25.57
N ARG A 295 -15.65 -5.91 25.19
CA ARG A 295 -15.92 -4.53 25.62
C ARG A 295 -15.59 -3.57 24.48
N LEU A 296 -16.51 -2.63 24.24
CA LEU A 296 -16.32 -1.51 23.32
C LEU A 296 -16.46 -0.22 24.15
N ALA A 297 -15.34 0.39 24.49
CA ALA A 297 -15.31 1.61 25.30
C ALA A 297 -13.99 2.35 25.12
N ASP A 298 -14.00 3.68 25.30
CA ASP A 298 -12.81 4.53 25.27
C ASP A 298 -12.02 4.46 23.94
N GLY A 299 -12.72 4.19 22.82
CA GLY A 299 -12.10 4.00 21.49
C GLY A 299 -11.33 2.68 21.35
N LEU A 300 -11.56 1.72 22.23
CA LEU A 300 -10.92 0.40 22.23
C LEU A 300 -11.93 -0.71 21.97
N VAL A 301 -11.54 -1.64 21.10
CA VAL A 301 -12.17 -2.96 20.98
C VAL A 301 -11.37 -3.93 21.85
N GLN A 302 -12.04 -4.60 22.78
CA GLN A 302 -11.45 -5.59 23.67
C GLN A 302 -12.22 -6.90 23.57
N CYS A 303 -11.50 -8.00 23.39
CA CYS A 303 -12.06 -9.34 23.37
C CYS A 303 -11.29 -10.29 24.24
N SER A 304 -12.01 -11.22 24.85
CA SER A 304 -11.45 -12.34 25.59
C SER A 304 -12.21 -13.62 25.26
N PHE A 305 -11.50 -14.70 25.02
CA PHE A 305 -12.09 -16.02 24.79
C PHE A 305 -11.11 -17.13 25.20
N ARG A 306 -11.65 -18.30 25.48
CA ARG A 306 -10.91 -19.51 25.80
C ARG A 306 -10.86 -20.43 24.60
N ARG A 307 -9.70 -21.00 24.33
CA ARG A 307 -9.48 -21.96 23.24
C ARG A 307 -8.72 -23.17 23.75
N ASN A 308 -9.15 -24.37 23.39
CA ASN A 308 -8.38 -25.59 23.66
C ASN A 308 -7.07 -25.60 22.88
N LEU A 309 -6.03 -26.25 23.41
CA LEU A 309 -4.70 -26.30 22.77
C LEU A 309 -4.76 -26.86 21.35
N ARG A 310 -5.62 -27.86 21.13
CA ARG A 310 -5.81 -28.56 19.86
C ARG A 310 -7.30 -28.56 19.51
N LEU A 311 -7.60 -28.35 18.24
CA LEU A 311 -8.96 -28.34 17.69
C LEU A 311 -9.06 -29.30 16.48
N PRO A 312 -8.89 -30.63 16.69
CA PRO A 312 -8.79 -31.59 15.57
C PRO A 312 -10.08 -31.69 14.73
N SER A 313 -11.22 -31.32 15.31
CA SER A 313 -12.52 -31.31 14.62
C SER A 313 -12.67 -30.15 13.63
N TYR A 314 -11.81 -29.12 13.70
CA TYR A 314 -11.89 -27.91 12.91
C TYR A 314 -10.74 -27.85 11.90
N LYS A 315 -11.07 -27.77 10.60
CA LYS A 315 -10.06 -27.70 9.53
C LYS A 315 -9.34 -26.34 9.55
N GLY A 316 -8.03 -26.34 9.24
CA GLY A 316 -7.24 -25.11 9.14
C GLY A 316 -6.88 -24.45 10.48
N ARG A 317 -7.09 -25.14 11.62
CA ARG A 317 -6.73 -24.64 12.96
C ARG A 317 -5.38 -25.18 13.39
N PHE A 318 -4.52 -24.27 13.83
CA PHE A 318 -3.15 -24.58 14.24
C PHE A 318 -3.11 -25.00 15.71
N ASN A 319 -2.20 -25.87 16.11
CA ASN A 319 -2.08 -26.24 17.52
C ASN A 319 -1.34 -25.13 18.28
N LEU A 320 -1.79 -24.73 19.47
CA LEU A 320 -1.14 -23.66 20.24
C LEU A 320 0.17 -24.09 20.92
N ASP A 321 0.46 -25.40 20.97
CA ASP A 321 1.68 -26.00 21.54
C ASP A 321 2.85 -26.08 20.53
N ALA A 322 2.88 -25.18 19.56
CA ALA A 322 3.89 -25.11 18.51
C ALA A 322 4.36 -23.66 18.27
N ASN A 323 5.44 -23.51 17.50
CA ASN A 323 6.09 -22.22 17.25
C ASN A 323 5.53 -21.54 16.00
N TYR A 324 5.06 -20.29 16.14
CA TYR A 324 4.54 -19.50 15.03
C TYR A 324 4.99 -18.04 15.10
N TYR A 325 5.06 -17.39 13.94
CA TYR A 325 4.95 -15.94 13.89
C TYR A 325 3.52 -15.53 14.26
N ILE A 326 3.39 -14.47 15.03
CA ILE A 326 2.10 -13.97 15.48
C ILE A 326 1.88 -12.60 14.83
N PHE A 327 0.80 -12.50 14.08
CA PHE A 327 0.39 -11.31 13.34
C PHE A 327 -0.71 -10.64 14.13
N LEU A 328 -0.67 -9.31 14.24
CA LEU A 328 -1.79 -8.52 14.75
C LEU A 328 -2.17 -7.47 13.72
N ALA A 329 -3.45 -7.34 13.42
CA ALA A 329 -3.97 -6.41 12.42
C ALA A 329 -5.24 -5.71 12.91
N ASP A 330 -5.42 -4.49 12.44
CA ASP A 330 -6.58 -3.64 12.70
C ASP A 330 -7.06 -3.03 11.38
N GLY A 331 -8.37 -2.85 11.24
CA GLY A 331 -8.94 -2.27 10.02
C GLY A 331 -10.41 -1.95 10.16
N GLU A 332 -10.99 -1.43 9.07
CA GLU A 332 -12.40 -1.09 8.99
C GLU A 332 -13.26 -2.33 8.72
N ALA A 333 -14.47 -2.33 9.28
CA ALA A 333 -15.51 -3.32 8.99
C ALA A 333 -16.82 -2.56 8.78
N SER A 334 -17.57 -2.91 7.73
CA SER A 334 -18.88 -2.30 7.44
C SER A 334 -19.78 -3.31 6.74
N GLU A 335 -21.07 -3.35 7.10
CA GLU A 335 -22.06 -4.23 6.46
C GLU A 335 -21.67 -5.73 6.47
N GLY A 336 -21.05 -6.19 7.56
CA GLY A 336 -20.58 -7.59 7.70
C GLY A 336 -19.35 -7.93 6.84
N LEU A 337 -18.73 -6.95 6.16
CA LEU A 337 -17.52 -7.12 5.37
C LEU A 337 -16.30 -6.54 6.10
N ILE A 338 -15.24 -7.33 6.13
CA ILE A 338 -13.92 -6.92 6.63
C ILE A 338 -13.14 -6.27 5.49
N HIS A 339 -12.71 -5.03 5.69
CA HIS A 339 -11.85 -4.33 4.74
C HIS A 339 -10.38 -4.60 5.01
N LYS A 340 -9.57 -4.33 3.98
CA LYS A 340 -8.11 -4.45 4.08
C LYS A 340 -7.58 -3.47 5.15
N HIS A 341 -6.70 -3.97 6.01
CA HIS A 341 -5.96 -3.14 6.95
C HIS A 341 -5.14 -2.05 6.24
N HIS A 342 -5.18 -0.82 6.75
CA HIS A 342 -4.46 0.32 6.16
C HIS A 342 -2.95 0.26 6.42
N ARG A 343 -2.56 -0.20 7.62
CA ARG A 343 -1.16 -0.38 8.04
C ARG A 343 -0.70 -1.81 7.80
N GLN A 344 0.60 -2.06 7.63
CA GLN A 344 1.10 -3.44 7.69
C GLN A 344 0.77 -4.09 9.04
N PRO A 345 0.43 -5.39 9.07
CA PRO A 345 0.25 -6.11 10.32
C PRO A 345 1.50 -6.03 11.19
N LEU A 346 1.33 -5.99 12.50
CA LEU A 346 2.43 -6.14 13.43
C LEU A 346 2.82 -7.62 13.46
N ILE A 347 4.07 -7.94 13.13
CA ILE A 347 4.58 -9.31 13.12
C ILE A 347 5.64 -9.46 14.21
N THR A 348 5.58 -10.54 14.99
CA THR A 348 6.61 -10.83 16.00
C THR A 348 7.99 -11.01 15.37
N ASN A 349 9.05 -10.60 16.08
CA ASN A 349 10.44 -10.67 15.58
C ASN A 349 10.96 -12.11 15.33
N GLY A 350 10.25 -13.11 15.84
CA GLY A 350 10.58 -14.52 15.72
C GLY A 350 9.34 -15.37 15.92
N MET A 351 9.51 -16.68 15.78
CA MET A 351 8.47 -17.65 16.10
C MET A 351 8.45 -17.91 17.62
N TYR A 352 7.24 -18.05 18.16
CA TYR A 352 7.04 -18.31 19.58
C TYR A 352 5.99 -19.40 19.78
N ASN A 353 6.24 -20.26 20.77
CA ASN A 353 5.23 -21.11 21.37
C ASN A 353 4.63 -20.36 22.56
N VAL A 354 3.33 -20.05 22.46
CA VAL A 354 2.61 -19.26 23.46
C VAL A 354 2.31 -20.03 24.76
N THR A 355 2.59 -21.34 24.78
CA THR A 355 2.39 -22.25 25.92
C THR A 355 3.68 -22.63 26.65
N ASP A 356 4.84 -22.19 26.14
CA ASP A 356 6.11 -22.37 26.83
C ASP A 356 6.27 -21.35 27.98
N SER A 357 7.49 -20.91 28.28
CA SER A 357 7.75 -19.85 29.26
C SER A 357 7.03 -18.55 28.85
N PRO A 358 6.24 -17.93 29.75
CA PRO A 358 5.66 -16.61 29.53
C PRO A 358 6.73 -15.57 29.15
N LYS A 359 6.49 -14.82 28.08
CA LYS A 359 7.36 -13.72 27.61
C LYS A 359 6.53 -12.48 27.33
N ASP A 360 7.18 -11.33 27.38
CA ASP A 360 6.59 -10.06 26.95
C ASP A 360 7.41 -9.56 25.76
N VAL A 361 6.84 -9.73 24.57
CA VAL A 361 7.55 -9.53 23.30
C VAL A 361 6.93 -8.37 22.51
N GLY A 362 7.73 -7.79 21.62
CA GLY A 362 7.27 -6.84 20.62
C GLY A 362 7.13 -7.46 19.24
N GLY A 363 6.74 -6.64 18.29
CA GLY A 363 6.80 -6.94 16.87
C GLY A 363 7.24 -5.71 16.08
N SER A 364 7.34 -5.85 14.77
CA SER A 364 7.55 -4.74 13.86
C SER A 364 6.50 -4.79 12.75
N ARG A 365 6.03 -3.62 12.34
CA ARG A 365 5.17 -3.47 11.15
C ARG A 365 5.98 -3.37 9.86
N SER A 366 7.30 -3.19 9.99
CA SER A 366 8.20 -2.89 8.86
C SER A 366 9.22 -4.03 8.68
N PRO A 367 9.10 -4.84 7.61
CA PRO A 367 10.01 -5.93 7.32
C PRO A 367 11.47 -5.47 7.22
N LEU A 368 12.40 -6.30 7.71
CA LEU A 368 13.84 -5.99 7.72
C LEU A 368 14.38 -5.62 6.34
N LEU A 369 13.98 -6.35 5.29
CA LEU A 369 14.42 -6.08 3.91
C LEU A 369 13.99 -4.68 3.41
N LEU A 370 12.82 -4.20 3.84
CA LEU A 370 12.34 -2.87 3.46
C LEU A 370 12.99 -1.76 4.28
N LYS A 371 13.31 -2.02 5.56
CA LYS A 371 14.17 -1.14 6.36
C LYS A 371 15.54 -0.98 5.71
N LEU A 372 16.19 -2.09 5.34
CA LEU A 372 17.47 -2.07 4.64
C LEU A 372 17.41 -1.34 3.29
N HIS A 373 16.35 -1.57 2.50
CA HIS A 373 16.11 -0.81 1.26
C HIS A 373 16.12 0.70 1.52
N ALA A 374 15.29 1.17 2.46
CA ALA A 374 15.18 2.58 2.77
C ALA A 374 16.50 3.15 3.31
N SER A 375 17.16 2.46 4.25
CA SER A 375 18.44 2.89 4.81
C SER A 375 19.52 3.04 3.74
N LEU A 376 19.67 2.06 2.85
CA LEU A 376 20.66 2.12 1.77
C LEU A 376 20.34 3.23 0.76
N MET A 377 19.06 3.46 0.44
CA MET A 377 18.65 4.56 -0.44
C MET A 377 18.96 5.92 0.19
N PHE A 378 18.70 6.12 1.49
CA PHE A 378 19.06 7.36 2.17
C PHE A 378 20.57 7.58 2.22
N VAL A 379 21.36 6.55 2.55
CA VAL A 379 22.83 6.65 2.50
C VAL A 379 23.29 7.02 1.09
N ALA A 380 22.81 6.32 0.06
CA ALA A 380 23.20 6.59 -1.33
C ALA A 380 22.86 8.03 -1.75
N TRP A 381 21.60 8.43 -1.62
CA TRP A 381 21.11 9.66 -2.23
C TRP A 381 21.26 10.90 -1.35
N MET A 382 21.15 10.79 -0.02
CA MET A 382 21.32 11.94 0.86
C MET A 382 22.78 12.28 1.11
N THR A 383 23.67 11.28 1.14
CA THR A 383 25.09 11.51 1.42
C THR A 383 25.97 11.38 0.20
N THR A 384 26.12 10.18 -0.38
CA THR A 384 27.14 9.95 -1.40
C THR A 384 26.91 10.78 -2.67
N VAL A 385 25.67 10.84 -3.17
CA VAL A 385 25.31 11.67 -4.33
C VAL A 385 25.50 13.15 -4.01
N SER A 386 24.94 13.61 -2.90
CA SER A 386 24.95 15.02 -2.54
C SER A 386 26.36 15.58 -2.38
N ILE A 387 27.22 14.87 -1.64
CA ILE A 387 28.62 15.24 -1.44
C ILE A 387 29.37 15.16 -2.78
N GLY A 388 29.17 14.08 -3.55
CA GLY A 388 29.87 13.91 -4.81
C GLY A 388 29.54 14.97 -5.86
N VAL A 389 28.30 15.46 -5.89
CA VAL A 389 27.88 16.56 -6.77
C VAL A 389 28.51 17.88 -6.34
N ILE A 390 28.47 18.23 -5.04
CA ILE A 390 29.08 19.47 -4.54
C ILE A 390 30.58 19.48 -4.79
N VAL A 391 31.28 18.37 -4.53
CA VAL A 391 32.71 18.23 -4.82
C VAL A 391 33.00 18.44 -6.30
N ALA A 392 32.25 17.78 -7.19
CA ALA A 392 32.46 17.91 -8.63
C ALA A 392 32.13 19.31 -9.18
N ARG A 393 31.24 20.06 -8.53
CA ARG A 393 30.83 21.40 -8.96
C ARG A 393 31.77 22.49 -8.46
N PHE A 394 32.11 22.50 -7.17
CA PHE A 394 32.73 23.66 -6.52
C PHE A 394 34.19 23.47 -6.09
N PHE A 395 34.68 22.22 -6.02
CA PHE A 395 35.98 21.88 -5.41
C PHE A 395 37.06 21.50 -6.43
N LYS A 396 36.82 21.69 -7.74
CA LYS A 396 37.84 21.47 -8.77
C LYS A 396 39.16 22.24 -8.52
N PRO A 397 39.15 23.55 -8.19
CA PRO A 397 40.38 24.31 -7.99
C PRO A 397 40.98 24.18 -6.59
N VAL A 398 40.27 23.59 -5.63
CA VAL A 398 40.63 23.62 -4.20
C VAL A 398 41.75 22.63 -3.86
N TRP A 399 41.76 21.46 -4.53
CA TRP A 399 42.73 20.40 -4.27
C TRP A 399 43.69 20.22 -5.45
N PRO A 400 44.84 20.92 -5.45
CA PRO A 400 45.79 20.91 -6.58
C PRO A 400 46.57 19.59 -6.71
N HIS A 401 46.54 18.74 -5.69
CA HIS A 401 47.25 17.46 -5.70
C HIS A 401 46.51 16.40 -6.52
N SER A 402 47.28 15.45 -7.04
CA SER A 402 46.75 14.30 -7.77
C SER A 402 46.84 13.03 -6.93
N LEU A 403 45.78 12.22 -6.98
CA LEU A 403 45.69 10.92 -6.35
C LEU A 403 45.49 9.88 -7.45
N PHE A 404 46.37 8.87 -7.51
CA PHE A 404 46.42 7.89 -8.60
C PHE A 404 46.46 8.53 -10.00
N GLY A 405 47.22 9.62 -10.17
CA GLY A 405 47.42 10.29 -11.47
C GLY A 405 46.20 11.07 -11.99
N LYS A 406 45.19 11.34 -11.16
CA LYS A 406 44.06 12.23 -11.46
C LYS A 406 43.83 13.23 -10.32
N GLU A 407 43.18 14.35 -10.62
CA GLU A 407 42.82 15.37 -9.64
C GLU A 407 41.96 14.76 -8.50
N ILE A 408 42.20 15.18 -7.25
CA ILE A 408 41.54 14.61 -6.07
C ILE A 408 40.01 14.73 -6.14
N TRP A 409 39.49 15.90 -6.54
CA TRP A 409 38.03 16.10 -6.64
C TRP A 409 37.39 15.06 -7.57
N PHE A 410 38.08 14.70 -8.66
CA PHE A 410 37.57 13.74 -9.64
C PHE A 410 37.57 12.33 -9.06
N GLN A 411 38.60 11.97 -8.28
CA GLN A 411 38.65 10.69 -7.58
C GLN A 411 37.58 10.58 -6.51
N VAL A 412 37.41 11.61 -5.68
CA VAL A 412 36.37 11.66 -4.64
C VAL A 412 34.99 11.55 -5.27
N HIS A 413 34.69 12.36 -6.29
CA HIS A 413 33.43 12.25 -7.04
C HIS A 413 33.23 10.84 -7.60
N ARG A 414 34.23 10.28 -8.29
CA ARG A 414 34.15 8.94 -8.88
C ARG A 414 33.88 7.86 -7.85
N MET A 415 34.59 7.86 -6.72
CA MET A 415 34.40 6.86 -5.67
C MET A 415 33.02 6.98 -5.03
N LEU A 416 32.56 8.20 -4.75
CA LEU A 416 31.22 8.44 -4.21
C LEU A 416 30.13 7.99 -5.19
N MET A 417 30.23 8.33 -6.48
CA MET A 417 29.24 7.90 -7.49
C MET A 417 29.23 6.39 -7.70
N LEU A 418 30.38 5.72 -7.72
CA LEU A 418 30.44 4.25 -7.80
C LEU A 418 29.82 3.60 -6.56
N THR A 419 30.06 4.17 -5.38
CA THR A 419 29.42 3.73 -4.14
C THR A 419 27.90 3.94 -4.20
N THR A 420 27.42 5.07 -4.72
CA THR A 420 25.99 5.30 -4.95
C THR A 420 25.38 4.21 -5.83
N VAL A 421 26.00 3.91 -6.97
CA VAL A 421 25.47 2.91 -7.91
C VAL A 421 25.41 1.54 -7.26
N LEU A 422 26.45 1.15 -6.50
CA LEU A 422 26.47 -0.10 -5.75
C LEU A 422 25.35 -0.16 -4.72
N LEU A 423 25.25 0.83 -3.83
CA LEU A 423 24.24 0.88 -2.78
C LEU A 423 22.83 0.89 -3.35
N THR A 424 22.59 1.70 -4.39
CA THR A 424 21.30 1.77 -5.08
C THR A 424 20.96 0.44 -5.72
N SER A 425 21.93 -0.26 -6.34
CA SER A 425 21.71 -1.56 -6.98
C SER A 425 21.32 -2.64 -5.97
N VAL A 426 22.04 -2.72 -4.85
CA VAL A 426 21.70 -3.65 -3.75
C VAL A 426 20.32 -3.31 -3.21
N ALA A 427 20.08 -2.04 -2.86
CA ALA A 427 18.82 -1.59 -2.29
C ALA A 427 17.64 -1.86 -3.21
N PHE A 428 17.79 -1.64 -4.52
CA PHE A 428 16.72 -1.81 -5.50
C PHE A 428 16.19 -3.24 -5.58
N ILE A 429 17.04 -4.24 -5.32
CA ILE A 429 16.66 -5.66 -5.40
C ILE A 429 15.84 -6.10 -4.17
N LEU A 430 16.08 -5.51 -2.99
CA LEU A 430 15.50 -5.97 -1.72
C LEU A 430 13.95 -6.00 -1.70
N PRO A 431 13.22 -4.99 -2.19
CA PRO A 431 11.75 -5.04 -2.22
C PRO A 431 11.21 -6.14 -3.15
N PHE A 432 11.91 -6.46 -4.24
CA PHE A 432 11.50 -7.53 -5.15
C PHE A 432 11.72 -8.91 -4.53
N ILE A 433 12.82 -9.10 -3.78
CA ILE A 433 13.04 -10.32 -2.98
C ILE A 433 11.91 -10.46 -1.95
N TYR A 434 11.63 -9.40 -1.19
CA TYR A 434 10.58 -9.43 -0.18
C TYR A 434 9.19 -9.74 -0.76
N ARG A 435 8.85 -9.14 -1.91
CA ARG A 435 7.52 -9.28 -2.51
C ARG A 435 7.38 -10.52 -3.40
N GLY A 436 8.48 -11.15 -3.82
CA GLY A 436 8.49 -12.17 -4.86
C GLY A 436 8.01 -11.68 -6.23
N GLY A 437 7.93 -10.36 -6.45
CA GLY A 437 7.37 -9.78 -7.67
C GLY A 437 7.00 -8.29 -7.57
N TRP A 438 6.26 -7.79 -8.56
CA TRP A 438 5.84 -6.40 -8.64
C TRP A 438 4.70 -6.07 -7.66
N SER A 439 4.82 -4.95 -6.94
CA SER A 439 3.73 -4.45 -6.09
C SER A 439 2.91 -3.39 -6.82
N LYS A 440 1.67 -3.75 -7.20
CA LYS A 440 0.70 -2.79 -7.75
C LYS A 440 0.26 -1.73 -6.73
N TRP A 441 0.47 -2.00 -5.43
CA TRP A 441 0.04 -1.16 -4.32
C TRP A 441 1.09 -0.17 -3.85
N ALA A 442 2.29 -0.18 -4.43
CA ALA A 442 3.35 0.78 -4.10
C ALA A 442 3.20 2.10 -4.90
N GLY A 443 2.05 2.32 -5.56
CA GLY A 443 1.77 3.54 -6.31
C GLY A 443 2.82 3.84 -7.38
N PHE A 444 3.22 5.11 -7.49
CA PHE A 444 4.21 5.58 -8.46
C PHE A 444 5.67 5.35 -8.03
N HIS A 445 5.93 5.06 -6.75
CA HIS A 445 7.27 4.87 -6.21
C HIS A 445 8.14 3.88 -7.01
N PRO A 446 7.70 2.64 -7.33
CA PRO A 446 8.55 1.69 -8.03
C PRO A 446 8.82 2.09 -9.48
N TYR A 447 7.92 2.82 -10.15
CA TYR A 447 8.13 3.30 -11.52
C TYR A 447 9.20 4.40 -11.56
N LEU A 448 9.12 5.38 -10.64
CA LEU A 448 10.16 6.40 -10.51
C LEU A 448 11.48 5.79 -10.04
N GLY A 449 11.44 4.85 -9.11
CA GLY A 449 12.62 4.09 -8.66
C GLY A 449 13.32 3.33 -9.79
N CYS A 450 12.57 2.68 -10.69
CA CYS A 450 13.14 2.04 -11.89
C CYS A 450 13.81 3.05 -12.81
N THR A 451 13.19 4.23 -12.98
CA THR A 451 13.76 5.31 -13.80
C THR A 451 15.06 5.83 -13.18
N VAL A 452 15.06 6.09 -11.87
CA VAL A 452 16.24 6.52 -11.11
C VAL A 452 17.36 5.48 -11.20
N MET A 453 17.05 4.19 -11.06
CA MET A 453 18.00 3.09 -11.22
C MET A 453 18.63 3.09 -12.63
N ALA A 454 17.81 3.17 -13.68
CA ALA A 454 18.29 3.17 -15.05
C ALA A 454 19.23 4.37 -15.31
N LEU A 455 18.86 5.57 -14.84
CA LEU A 455 19.70 6.76 -14.96
C LEU A 455 21.00 6.61 -14.15
N ALA A 456 20.94 6.03 -12.94
CA ALA A 456 22.11 5.81 -12.10
C ALA A 456 23.13 4.84 -12.74
N ILE A 457 22.68 3.80 -13.44
CA ILE A 457 23.55 2.88 -14.20
C ILE A 457 24.05 3.53 -15.48
N PHE A 458 23.22 4.32 -16.17
CA PHE A 458 23.60 4.98 -17.41
C PHE A 458 24.73 6.01 -17.21
N GLN A 459 24.78 6.66 -16.04
CA GLN A 459 25.79 7.64 -15.70
C GLN A 459 27.26 7.15 -15.78
N PRO A 460 27.67 6.08 -15.07
CA PRO A 460 29.02 5.55 -15.17
C PRO A 460 29.33 4.96 -16.55
N LEU A 461 28.34 4.37 -17.24
CA LEU A 461 28.53 3.87 -18.61
C LEU A 461 28.90 5.01 -19.55
N MET A 462 28.15 6.10 -19.52
CA MET A 462 28.45 7.31 -20.27
C MET A 462 29.82 7.89 -19.85
N ALA A 463 30.13 7.92 -18.55
CA ALA A 463 31.42 8.39 -18.05
C ALA A 463 32.61 7.55 -18.54
N GLY A 464 32.41 6.27 -18.86
CA GLY A 464 33.40 5.41 -19.51
C GLY A 464 33.80 5.88 -20.90
N PHE A 465 32.88 6.53 -21.62
CA PHE A 465 33.11 7.12 -22.95
C PHE A 465 33.52 8.60 -22.91
N ARG A 466 33.94 9.10 -21.73
CA ARG A 466 34.35 10.50 -21.54
C ARG A 466 35.46 10.91 -22.51
N PRO A 467 35.22 11.86 -23.45
CA PRO A 467 36.24 12.28 -24.42
C PRO A 467 37.42 13.01 -23.75
N PRO A 468 38.60 13.10 -24.39
CA PRO A 468 39.71 13.93 -23.93
C PRO A 468 39.33 15.41 -23.76
N PRO A 469 40.04 16.20 -22.92
CA PRO A 469 39.67 17.59 -22.62
C PRO A 469 39.53 18.49 -23.85
N HIS A 470 40.36 18.30 -24.88
CA HIS A 470 40.39 19.12 -26.10
C HIS A 470 39.53 18.58 -27.25
N ALA A 471 38.76 17.51 -27.03
CA ALA A 471 37.92 16.92 -28.08
C ALA A 471 36.62 17.73 -28.30
N PRO A 472 36.14 17.91 -29.54
CA PRO A 472 34.95 18.72 -29.84
C PRO A 472 33.68 18.16 -29.19
N ARG A 473 33.57 16.83 -29.09
CA ARG A 473 32.42 16.16 -28.45
C ARG A 473 32.42 16.27 -26.91
N ARG A 474 33.45 16.88 -26.31
CA ARG A 474 33.55 16.99 -24.85
C ARG A 474 32.45 17.88 -24.26
N GLN A 475 32.05 18.93 -24.97
CA GLN A 475 30.97 19.82 -24.54
C GLN A 475 29.63 19.09 -24.49
N VAL A 476 29.31 18.29 -25.51
CA VAL A 476 28.09 17.45 -25.56
C VAL A 476 28.09 16.47 -24.39
N PHE A 477 29.21 15.76 -24.17
CA PHE A 477 29.37 14.87 -23.02
C PHE A 477 29.10 15.60 -21.69
N ASN A 478 29.69 16.77 -21.48
CA ASN A 478 29.53 17.52 -20.23
C ASN A 478 28.05 17.88 -19.99
N TRP A 479 27.34 18.37 -21.01
CA TRP A 479 25.92 18.72 -20.92
C TRP A 479 25.04 17.49 -20.63
N VAL A 480 25.23 16.40 -21.38
CA VAL A 480 24.44 15.18 -21.19
C VAL A 480 24.71 14.54 -19.83
N HIS A 481 25.98 14.50 -19.40
CA HIS A 481 26.36 13.98 -18.08
C HIS A 481 25.75 14.78 -16.95
N TRP A 482 25.86 16.11 -17.03
CA TRP A 482 25.28 17.03 -16.06
C TRP A 482 23.75 16.95 -16.01
N SER A 483 23.07 17.02 -17.17
CA SER A 483 21.61 17.04 -17.23
C SER A 483 21.02 15.74 -16.71
N THR A 484 21.51 14.61 -17.20
CA THR A 484 21.06 13.28 -16.78
C THR A 484 21.27 13.07 -15.27
N GLY A 485 22.36 13.61 -14.71
CA GLY A 485 22.71 13.43 -13.30
C GLY A 485 21.80 14.25 -12.40
N THR A 486 21.51 15.47 -12.84
CA THR A 486 20.57 16.38 -12.19
C THR A 486 19.15 15.81 -12.23
N THR A 487 18.71 15.29 -13.38
CA THR A 487 17.41 14.61 -13.51
C THR A 487 17.29 13.41 -12.57
N ALA A 488 18.31 12.54 -12.53
CA ALA A 488 18.32 11.38 -11.63
C ALA A 488 18.18 11.81 -10.16
N ARG A 489 18.89 12.86 -9.75
CA ARG A 489 18.84 13.40 -8.39
C ARG A 489 17.46 13.98 -8.04
N ILE A 490 16.85 14.76 -8.93
CA ILE A 490 15.50 15.32 -8.70
C ILE A 490 14.48 14.18 -8.55
N LEU A 491 14.51 13.21 -9.48
CA LEU A 491 13.62 12.06 -9.42
C LEU A 491 13.85 11.21 -8.17
N ALA A 492 15.09 11.07 -7.70
CA ALA A 492 15.39 10.35 -6.46
C ALA A 492 14.76 11.01 -5.24
N VAL A 493 14.79 12.35 -5.13
CA VAL A 493 14.12 13.08 -4.04
C VAL A 493 12.61 12.81 -4.06
N VAL A 494 11.96 12.93 -5.23
CA VAL A 494 10.52 12.63 -5.38
C VAL A 494 10.23 11.17 -5.01
N THR A 495 11.09 10.25 -5.44
CA THR A 495 10.95 8.82 -5.14
C THR A 495 11.07 8.54 -3.65
N MET A 496 11.97 9.24 -2.93
CA MET A 496 12.11 9.12 -1.47
C MET A 496 10.87 9.62 -0.74
N PHE A 497 10.31 10.78 -1.10
CA PHE A 497 9.03 11.26 -0.54
C PHE A 497 7.94 10.19 -0.66
N LEU A 498 7.70 9.68 -1.87
CA LEU A 498 6.71 8.63 -2.08
C LEU A 498 7.01 7.33 -1.31
N GLY A 499 8.29 7.05 -1.04
CA GLY A 499 8.71 5.82 -0.37
C GLY A 499 8.54 5.85 1.15
N MET A 500 8.71 7.02 1.77
CA MET A 500 8.57 7.20 3.23
C MET A 500 7.13 6.94 3.71
N ASP A 501 6.16 7.34 2.88
CA ASP A 501 4.72 7.24 3.16
C ASP A 501 4.12 5.86 2.81
N LEU A 502 4.91 4.94 2.25
CA LEU A 502 4.39 3.61 1.93
C LEU A 502 4.07 2.83 3.22
N PRO A 503 2.95 2.07 3.29
CA PRO A 503 2.52 1.37 4.50
C PRO A 503 3.54 0.40 5.12
N ALA A 504 4.55 0.00 4.35
CA ALA A 504 5.58 -0.94 4.77
C ALA A 504 6.82 -0.30 5.40
N LEU A 505 6.90 1.04 5.36
CA LEU A 505 7.84 1.82 6.16
C LEU A 505 7.04 2.76 7.07
N ASN A 506 6.18 3.60 6.47
CA ASN A 506 5.27 4.53 7.13
C ASN A 506 5.94 5.27 8.29
N LEU A 507 6.93 6.09 7.94
CA LEU A 507 7.63 6.94 8.90
C LEU A 507 6.64 7.92 9.57
N PRO A 508 7.00 8.51 10.72
CA PRO A 508 6.09 9.37 11.47
C PRO A 508 5.74 10.66 10.70
N ASP A 509 4.54 10.69 10.10
CA ASP A 509 3.95 11.89 9.50
C ASP A 509 3.50 12.87 10.60
N PRO A 510 3.69 14.20 10.44
CA PRO A 510 4.33 14.90 9.31
C PRO A 510 5.83 15.16 9.48
N TRP A 511 6.45 14.58 10.51
CA TRP A 511 7.82 14.92 10.90
C TRP A 511 8.85 14.48 9.86
N ASP A 512 8.65 13.32 9.25
CA ASP A 512 9.49 12.79 8.17
C ASP A 512 9.49 13.71 6.93
N THR A 513 8.30 14.19 6.54
CA THR A 513 8.11 15.13 5.44
C THR A 513 8.84 16.45 5.72
N TYR A 514 8.66 17.04 6.91
CA TYR A 514 9.36 18.28 7.26
C TYR A 514 10.88 18.09 7.35
N THR A 515 11.35 16.94 7.83
CA THR A 515 12.77 16.60 7.89
C THR A 515 13.36 16.47 6.48
N MET A 516 12.65 15.85 5.54
CA MET A 516 13.08 15.76 4.15
C MET A 516 13.08 17.12 3.44
N ILE A 517 12.05 17.95 3.67
CA ILE A 517 12.03 19.34 3.18
C ILE A 517 13.23 20.12 3.74
N GLY A 518 13.53 19.96 5.02
CA GLY A 518 14.69 20.56 5.69
C GLY A 518 16.01 20.12 5.04
N PHE A 519 16.17 18.83 4.73
CA PHE A 519 17.34 18.32 4.01
C PHE A 519 17.47 18.91 2.59
N VAL A 520 16.36 18.99 1.85
CA VAL A 520 16.35 19.60 0.51
C VAL A 520 16.73 21.07 0.59
N ALA A 521 16.16 21.82 1.54
CA ALA A 521 16.47 23.23 1.77
C ALA A 521 17.93 23.43 2.19
N TRP A 522 18.46 22.56 3.06
CA TRP A 522 19.87 22.54 3.46
C TRP A 522 20.80 22.39 2.25
N HIS A 523 20.52 21.40 1.39
CA HIS A 523 21.32 21.19 0.20
C HIS A 523 21.26 22.39 -0.75
N VAL A 524 20.05 22.86 -1.09
CA VAL A 524 19.87 23.99 -2.01
C VAL A 524 20.52 25.27 -1.45
N GLY A 525 20.40 25.51 -0.14
CA GLY A 525 21.03 26.64 0.53
C GLY A 525 22.56 26.64 0.41
N ILE A 526 23.19 25.47 0.59
CA ILE A 526 24.65 25.33 0.42
C ILE A 526 25.08 25.47 -1.04
N ASP A 527 24.33 24.92 -1.99
CA ASP A 527 24.58 25.13 -3.41
C ASP A 527 24.54 26.63 -3.77
N ILE A 528 23.53 27.37 -3.28
CA ILE A 528 23.41 28.83 -3.49
C ILE A 528 24.57 29.57 -2.82
N LEU A 529 24.92 29.23 -1.58
CA LEU A 529 26.02 29.85 -0.85
C LEU A 529 27.36 29.70 -1.59
N LEU A 530 27.66 28.49 -2.06
CA LEU A 530 28.89 28.20 -2.80
C LEU A 530 28.91 28.86 -4.19
N GLU A 531 27.75 29.01 -4.84
CA GLU A 531 27.62 29.73 -6.11
C GLU A 531 27.86 31.23 -5.91
N ILE A 532 27.23 31.85 -4.90
CA ILE A 532 27.44 33.27 -4.55
C ILE A 532 28.90 33.51 -4.19
N HIS A 533 29.50 32.64 -3.36
CA HIS A 533 30.91 32.77 -2.99
C HIS A 533 31.82 32.67 -4.21
N SER A 534 31.58 31.71 -5.11
CA SER A 534 32.38 31.55 -6.33
C SER A 534 32.25 32.76 -7.25
N TYR A 535 31.04 33.32 -7.40
CA TYR A 535 30.81 34.55 -8.16
C TYR A 535 31.55 35.76 -7.56
N CYS A 536 31.44 35.95 -6.24
CA CYS A 536 32.13 37.03 -5.54
C CYS A 536 33.65 36.92 -5.63
N LEU A 537 34.21 35.71 -5.58
CA LEU A 537 35.64 35.46 -5.72
C LEU A 537 36.13 35.82 -7.13
N ILE A 538 35.43 35.39 -8.17
CA ILE A 538 35.75 35.73 -9.58
C ILE A 538 35.73 37.25 -9.77
N ARG A 539 34.67 37.92 -9.32
CA ARG A 539 34.56 39.38 -9.43
C ARG A 539 35.67 40.11 -8.66
N LYS A 540 36.06 39.60 -7.49
CA LYS A 540 37.17 40.19 -6.70
C LYS A 540 38.50 40.05 -7.45
N VAL A 541 38.72 38.91 -8.12
CA VAL A 541 39.92 38.69 -8.95
C VAL A 541 39.94 39.61 -10.17
N GLU A 542 38.82 39.77 -10.88
CA GLU A 542 38.70 40.68 -12.03
C GLU A 542 39.02 42.13 -11.65
N VAL A 543 38.49 42.61 -10.52
CA VAL A 543 38.75 43.99 -10.03
C VAL A 543 40.22 44.19 -9.62
N ILE A 544 40.85 43.18 -9.01
CA ILE A 544 42.28 43.26 -8.61
C ILE A 544 43.22 43.24 -9.82
N ASP A 545 42.84 42.56 -10.92
CA ASP A 545 43.64 42.53 -12.15
C ASP A 545 43.60 43.87 -12.91
N GLU A 546 42.48 44.62 -12.82
CA GLU A 546 42.36 45.96 -13.39
C GLU A 546 43.23 47.00 -12.64
N ASP A 547 43.39 46.87 -11.32
CA ASP A 547 44.18 47.78 -10.47
C ASP A 547 45.64 47.29 -10.29
N ARG A 548 46.50 47.48 -11.30
CA ARG A 548 47.92 47.12 -11.19
C ARG A 548 48.65 47.95 -10.11
N ILE A 549 49.14 47.29 -9.04
CA ILE A 549 50.47 47.39 -8.35
C ILE A 549 50.38 46.75 -6.93
N GLN A 550 50.47 45.41 -6.85
CA GLN A 550 50.77 44.48 -5.69
C GLN A 550 49.99 43.15 -5.86
N ILE A 551 50.15 42.53 -7.03
CA ILE A 551 49.13 41.63 -7.60
C ILE A 551 49.30 40.16 -7.15
N LEU A 552 50.52 39.61 -7.16
CA LEU A 552 50.69 38.16 -6.96
C LEU A 552 50.39 37.71 -5.52
N GLN A 553 50.76 38.53 -4.53
CA GLN A 553 50.62 38.19 -3.12
C GLN A 553 49.19 38.43 -2.59
N SER A 554 48.46 39.37 -3.18
CA SER A 554 47.04 39.61 -2.88
C SER A 554 46.12 38.58 -3.55
N LEU A 555 46.42 38.16 -4.79
CA LEU A 555 45.71 37.06 -5.47
C LEU A 555 45.85 35.74 -4.73
N THR A 556 47.09 35.34 -4.40
CA THR A 556 47.34 34.10 -3.67
C THR A 556 46.70 34.10 -2.28
N SER A 557 46.64 35.24 -1.59
CA SER A 557 45.93 35.39 -0.33
C SER A 557 44.41 35.24 -0.49
N ALA A 558 43.81 35.90 -1.50
CA ALA A 558 42.37 35.82 -1.74
C ALA A 558 41.92 34.42 -2.18
N GLU A 559 42.73 33.72 -2.98
CA GLU A 559 42.49 32.32 -3.36
C GLU A 559 42.62 31.38 -2.16
N ALA A 560 43.63 31.57 -1.30
CA ALA A 560 43.81 30.76 -0.09
C ALA A 560 42.65 30.95 0.91
N GLU A 561 42.17 32.18 1.11
CA GLU A 561 40.97 32.47 1.90
C GLU A 561 39.72 31.78 1.30
N GLY A 562 39.55 31.86 -0.02
CA GLY A 562 38.46 31.20 -0.72
C GLY A 562 38.49 29.66 -0.60
N HIS A 563 39.67 29.06 -0.65
CA HIS A 563 39.85 27.62 -0.44
C HIS A 563 39.50 27.21 0.99
N THR A 564 40.00 27.95 1.98
CA THR A 564 39.71 27.72 3.40
C THR A 564 38.21 27.82 3.68
N PHE A 565 37.53 28.83 3.12
CA PHE A 565 36.08 28.98 3.23
C PHE A 565 35.34 27.76 2.66
N LYS A 566 35.70 27.33 1.44
CA LYS A 566 35.07 26.16 0.80
C LYS A 566 35.25 24.89 1.63
N GLU A 567 36.43 24.64 2.20
CA GLU A 567 36.69 23.47 3.05
C GLU A 567 35.87 23.48 4.35
N ILE A 568 35.73 24.65 4.99
CA ILE A 568 34.87 24.82 6.17
C ILE A 568 33.41 24.54 5.80
N VAL A 569 32.92 25.15 4.70
CA VAL A 569 31.54 24.94 4.23
C VAL A 569 31.28 23.47 3.89
N LEU A 570 32.22 22.78 3.24
CA LEU A 570 32.09 21.35 2.94
C LEU A 570 31.99 20.52 4.22
N THR A 571 32.80 20.82 5.22
CA THR A 571 32.79 20.11 6.51
C THR A 571 31.44 20.30 7.21
N ILE A 572 30.97 21.55 7.31
CA ILE A 572 29.64 21.87 7.86
C ILE A 572 28.54 21.14 7.07
N TYR A 573 28.63 21.15 5.74
CA TYR A 573 27.69 20.50 4.85
C TYR A 573 27.60 18.99 5.09
N ILE A 574 28.74 18.31 5.20
CA ILE A 574 28.82 16.88 5.50
C ILE A 574 28.22 16.58 6.87
N CYS A 575 28.54 17.38 7.90
CA CYS A 575 27.95 17.22 9.24
C CYS A 575 26.42 17.36 9.21
N GLY A 576 25.91 18.36 8.49
CA GLY A 576 24.46 18.54 8.32
C GLY A 576 23.80 17.35 7.62
N ASN A 577 24.39 16.86 6.52
CA ASN A 577 23.89 15.67 5.83
C ASN A 577 23.87 14.42 6.73
N ILE A 578 24.92 14.22 7.52
CA ILE A 578 25.01 13.10 8.46
C ILE A 578 23.93 13.23 9.54
N ALA A 579 23.67 14.43 10.06
CA ALA A 579 22.60 14.65 11.04
C ALA A 579 21.23 14.28 10.48
N PHE A 580 20.89 14.75 9.26
CA PHE A 580 19.64 14.37 8.58
C PHE A 580 19.58 12.85 8.31
N LEU A 581 20.68 12.23 7.88
CA LEU A 581 20.73 10.79 7.66
C LEU A 581 20.50 10.00 8.95
N ILE A 582 21.20 10.33 10.04
CA ILE A 582 21.04 9.67 11.35
C ILE A 582 19.60 9.77 11.82
N THR A 583 18.97 10.93 11.60
CA THR A 583 17.57 11.19 11.94
C THR A 583 16.64 10.18 11.25
N PHE A 584 16.80 9.97 9.93
CA PHE A 584 16.03 8.96 9.20
C PHE A 584 16.38 7.53 9.61
N LEU A 585 17.67 7.20 9.77
CA LEU A 585 18.09 5.85 10.16
C LEU A 585 17.57 5.46 11.56
N ALA A 586 17.55 6.41 12.49
CA ALA A 586 16.98 6.22 13.82
C ALA A 586 15.47 5.98 13.75
N ALA A 587 14.75 6.75 12.93
CA ALA A 587 13.31 6.54 12.70
C ALA A 587 13.03 5.16 12.09
N ILE A 588 13.82 4.73 11.09
CA ILE A 588 13.70 3.40 10.48
C ILE A 588 13.96 2.27 11.49
N HIS A 589 14.93 2.46 12.39
CA HIS A 589 15.21 1.48 13.44
C HIS A 589 14.04 1.36 14.42
N GLN A 590 13.35 2.46 14.74
CA GLN A 590 12.26 2.47 15.72
C GLN A 590 10.95 1.85 15.22
N LEU A 591 10.76 1.72 13.90
CA LEU A 591 9.69 0.92 13.29
C LEU A 591 9.83 -0.57 13.63
#